data_AF-A0ABF7QKD3-F1
#
_entry.id   AF-A0ABF7QKD3-F1
#
_cell.length_a   1.000
_cell.length_b   1.000
_cell.length_c   1.000
_cell.angle_alpha   90.00
_cell.angle_beta   90.00
_cell.angle_gamma   90.00
#
_symmetry.space_group_name_H-M   'P 1'
#
loop_
_entity.id
_entity.type
_entity.pdbx_description
1 polymer ?
#
loop_
_entity_poly.entity_id
_entity_poly.type
_entity_poly.pdbx_seq_one_letter_code
_entity_poly.pdbx_strand_id
1 'polypeptide(L)'
;MNRRKGELTPSAIDRGWPFQIILPQEASLGKLGAEMMEFCEKQKLMRCVRGHSIFHEDRHYNVHCFATKAGAQAFLDRYGGEWFDPKERGKGLNWNKWLKGSAGAKTPSNP
;
A
#
# COMPACT_ATOMS: atom_id res chain seq x y z
N MET A 1 14.85 -2.89 -20.88
CA MET A 1 13.57 -3.36 -20.31
C MET A 1 12.43 -2.74 -21.10
N ASN A 2 11.86 -3.49 -22.03
CA ASN A 2 10.77 -3.02 -22.90
C ASN A 2 9.46 -2.99 -22.11
N ARG A 3 9.03 -1.83 -21.61
CA ARG A 3 7.76 -1.70 -20.88
C ARG A 3 6.62 -1.44 -21.87
N ARG A 4 5.56 -2.25 -21.80
CA ARG A 4 4.35 -2.07 -22.61
C ARG A 4 3.64 -0.78 -22.18
N LYS A 5 3.19 0.01 -23.15
CA LYS A 5 2.38 1.22 -22.94
C LYS A 5 1.07 0.82 -22.22
N GLY A 6 0.82 1.35 -21.02
CA GLY A 6 -0.43 1.16 -20.28
C GLY A 6 -0.34 0.47 -18.91
N GLU A 7 0.81 -0.13 -18.55
CA GLU A 7 0.97 -0.68 -17.19
C GLU A 7 1.11 0.45 -16.15
N LEU A 8 0.21 0.46 -15.15
CA LEU A 8 0.28 1.34 -13.99
C LEU A 8 1.63 1.15 -13.28
N THR A 9 2.52 2.12 -13.46
CA THR A 9 3.80 2.12 -12.74
C THR A 9 3.57 2.42 -11.27
N PRO A 10 4.45 1.97 -10.36
CA PRO A 10 4.29 2.29 -8.96
C PRO A 10 4.18 3.79 -8.67
N SER A 11 4.96 4.61 -9.35
CA SER A 11 4.88 6.07 -9.24
C SER A 11 3.58 6.65 -9.82
N ALA A 12 2.90 5.98 -10.75
CA ALA A 12 1.56 6.35 -11.17
C ALA A 12 0.52 5.96 -10.12
N ILE A 13 0.70 4.81 -9.46
CA ILE A 13 -0.16 4.37 -8.35
C ILE A 13 -0.05 5.35 -7.18
N ASP A 14 1.16 5.71 -6.74
CA ASP A 14 1.32 6.61 -5.61
C ASP A 14 0.73 8.01 -5.87
N ARG A 15 0.72 8.47 -7.14
CA ARG A 15 0.10 9.75 -7.54
C ARG A 15 -1.42 9.69 -7.60
N GLY A 16 -1.99 8.59 -8.09
CA GLY A 16 -3.45 8.45 -8.22
C GLY A 16 -4.13 7.92 -6.95
N TRP A 17 -3.38 7.20 -6.11
CA TRP A 17 -3.84 6.52 -4.91
C TRP A 17 -2.88 6.77 -3.74
N PRO A 18 -2.81 8.01 -3.23
CA PRO A 18 -1.84 8.39 -2.20
C PRO A 18 -2.18 7.81 -0.82
N PHE A 19 -3.42 7.39 -0.57
CA PHE A 19 -3.85 6.87 0.72
C PHE A 19 -3.68 5.36 0.76
N GLN A 20 -2.68 4.88 1.48
CA GLN A 20 -2.34 3.45 1.51
C GLN A 20 -2.54 2.88 2.92
N ILE A 21 -3.23 1.74 2.98
CA ILE A 21 -3.45 0.96 4.20
C ILE A 21 -2.74 -0.37 4.02
N ILE A 22 -2.02 -0.79 5.05
CA ILE A 22 -1.35 -2.09 5.08
C ILE A 22 -2.05 -3.05 6.01
N LEU A 23 -2.12 -4.31 5.60
CA LEU A 23 -2.64 -5.40 6.38
C LEU A 23 -1.60 -6.53 6.42
N PRO A 24 -1.37 -7.19 7.57
CA PRO A 24 -0.59 -8.42 7.60
C PRO A 24 -1.15 -9.40 6.57
N GLN A 25 -0.29 -10.05 5.80
CA GLN A 25 -0.71 -10.97 4.74
C GLN A 25 -1.61 -12.08 5.31
N GLU A 26 -1.35 -12.51 6.54
CA GLU A 26 -2.16 -13.48 7.30
C GLU A 26 -3.62 -13.04 7.46
N ALA A 27 -3.86 -11.75 7.67
CA ALA A 27 -5.20 -11.16 7.75
C ALA A 27 -5.90 -11.05 6.40
N SER A 28 -5.22 -11.41 5.30
CA SER A 28 -5.72 -11.27 3.94
C SER A 28 -5.79 -12.62 3.20
N LEU A 29 -5.59 -13.73 3.90
CA LEU A 29 -5.53 -15.07 3.31
C LEU A 29 -6.92 -15.59 2.87
N GLY A 30 -6.95 -16.25 1.72
CA GLY A 30 -8.11 -17.01 1.24
C GLY A 30 -9.33 -16.14 0.89
N LYS A 31 -10.49 -16.50 1.43
CA LYS A 31 -11.79 -15.86 1.10
C LYS A 31 -11.85 -14.38 1.49
N LEU A 32 -11.06 -13.96 2.47
CA LEU A 32 -11.06 -12.58 2.96
C LEU A 32 -10.58 -11.57 1.91
N GLY A 33 -9.59 -11.94 1.10
CA GLY A 33 -9.09 -11.06 0.04
C GLY A 33 -10.14 -10.76 -1.04
N ALA A 34 -10.95 -11.76 -1.41
CA ALA A 34 -12.06 -11.58 -2.35
C ALA A 34 -13.16 -10.69 -1.75
N GLU A 35 -13.52 -10.91 -0.48
CA GLU A 35 -14.49 -10.08 0.24
C GLU A 35 -14.03 -8.61 0.35
N MET A 36 -12.75 -8.38 0.64
CA MET A 36 -12.16 -7.03 0.67
C MET A 36 -12.29 -6.33 -0.69
N MET A 37 -12.03 -7.03 -1.80
CA MET A 37 -12.21 -6.46 -3.14
C MET A 37 -13.67 -6.12 -3.41
N GLU A 38 -14.57 -7.05 -3.14
CA GLU A 38 -16.01 -6.88 -3.36
C GLU A 38 -16.58 -5.73 -2.53
N PHE A 39 -16.17 -5.61 -1.26
CA PHE A 39 -16.55 -4.50 -0.39
C PHE A 39 -16.10 -3.15 -0.99
N CYS A 40 -14.86 -3.07 -1.47
CA CYS A 40 -14.34 -1.85 -2.08
C CYS A 40 -15.10 -1.47 -3.35
N GLU A 41 -15.52 -2.45 -4.15
CA GLU A 41 -16.32 -2.23 -5.36
C GLU A 41 -17.74 -1.76 -5.01
N LYS A 42 -18.42 -2.47 -4.11
CA LYS A 42 -19.78 -2.14 -3.64
C LYS A 42 -19.86 -0.75 -3.03
N GLN A 43 -18.89 -0.39 -2.19
CA GLN A 43 -18.82 0.91 -1.54
C GLN A 43 -18.13 1.99 -2.40
N LYS A 44 -17.71 1.65 -3.63
CA LYS A 44 -17.00 2.55 -4.56
C LYS A 44 -15.82 3.28 -3.90
N LEU A 45 -15.02 2.56 -3.11
CA LEU A 45 -13.91 3.14 -2.32
C LEU A 45 -12.72 3.62 -3.17
N MET A 46 -12.81 3.54 -4.50
CA MET A 46 -11.75 3.94 -5.44
C MET A 46 -10.40 3.27 -5.13
N ARG A 47 -10.44 2.00 -4.75
CA ARG A 47 -9.24 1.18 -4.52
C ARG A 47 -8.52 0.93 -5.84
N CYS A 48 -7.20 0.99 -5.83
CA CYS A 48 -6.38 0.59 -6.96
C CYS A 48 -6.53 -0.91 -7.21
N VAL A 49 -6.77 -1.30 -8.46
CA VAL A 49 -6.86 -2.71 -8.87
C VAL A 49 -5.53 -3.44 -8.63
N ARG A 50 -4.40 -2.70 -8.75
CA ARG A 50 -3.05 -3.24 -8.52
C ARG A 50 -2.59 -2.93 -7.10
N GLY A 51 -2.72 -3.93 -6.22
CA GLY A 51 -2.03 -3.95 -4.93
C GLY A 51 -0.54 -4.27 -5.09
N HIS A 52 0.20 -4.14 -4.00
CA HIS A 52 1.57 -4.66 -3.87
C HIS A 52 1.78 -5.15 -2.44
N SER A 53 2.81 -5.95 -2.21
CA SER A 53 3.17 -6.45 -0.87
C SER A 53 4.52 -5.89 -0.43
N ILE A 54 4.64 -5.58 0.85
CA ILE A 54 5.88 -5.18 1.50
C ILE A 54 6.27 -6.18 2.58
N PHE A 55 7.52 -6.13 2.99
CA PHE A 55 8.12 -7.01 3.99
C PHE A 55 8.83 -6.18 5.06
N HIS A 56 8.56 -6.52 6.32
CA HIS A 56 9.15 -5.88 7.49
C HIS A 56 9.32 -6.91 8.60
N GLU A 57 10.50 -6.98 9.21
CA GLU A 57 10.79 -7.83 10.37
C GLU A 57 10.24 -9.26 10.25
N ASP A 58 10.56 -9.92 9.13
CA ASP A 58 10.14 -11.30 8.84
C ASP A 58 8.65 -11.51 8.54
N ARG A 59 7.90 -10.41 8.34
CA ARG A 59 6.46 -10.47 8.03
C ARG A 59 6.13 -9.81 6.70
N HIS A 60 5.19 -10.42 5.99
CA HIS A 60 4.62 -9.89 4.76
C HIS A 60 3.35 -9.09 5.06
N TYR A 61 3.20 -7.97 4.37
CA TYR A 61 2.03 -7.09 4.46
C TYR A 61 1.51 -6.78 3.06
N ASN A 62 0.19 -6.81 2.89
CA ASN A 62 -0.50 -6.38 1.68
C ASN A 62 -0.81 -4.90 1.76
N VAL A 63 -0.46 -4.15 0.72
CA VAL A 63 -0.74 -2.72 0.59
C VAL A 63 -1.98 -2.50 -0.27
N HIS A 64 -2.99 -1.87 0.31
CA HIS A 64 -4.23 -1.46 -0.34
C HIS A 64 -4.18 0.06 -0.59
N CYS A 65 -4.14 0.46 -1.86
CA CYS A 65 -4.06 1.87 -2.24
C CYS A 65 -5.44 2.44 -2.60
N PHE A 66 -5.75 3.64 -2.11
CA PHE A 66 -7.02 4.33 -2.29
C PHE A 66 -6.80 5.75 -2.83
N ALA A 67 -7.70 6.18 -3.73
CA ALA A 67 -7.66 7.54 -4.28
C ALA A 67 -8.17 8.58 -3.27
N THR A 68 -9.03 8.18 -2.33
CA THR A 68 -9.64 9.07 -1.34
C THR A 68 -9.32 8.63 0.08
N LYS A 69 -9.13 9.62 0.96
CA LYS A 69 -8.89 9.37 2.39
C LYS A 69 -10.10 8.67 3.04
N ALA A 70 -11.31 9.07 2.66
CA ALA A 70 -12.54 8.46 3.15
C ALA A 70 -12.64 6.98 2.76
N GLY A 71 -12.23 6.62 1.54
CA GLY A 71 -12.18 5.23 1.10
C GLY A 71 -11.21 4.39 1.91
N ALA A 72 -10.01 4.92 2.13
CA ALA A 72 -9.00 4.29 2.99
C ALA A 72 -9.47 4.15 4.44
N GLN A 73 -10.12 5.19 5.01
CA GLN A 73 -10.63 5.15 6.37
C GLN A 73 -11.75 4.10 6.51
N ALA A 74 -12.72 4.05 5.59
CA ALA A 74 -13.77 3.04 5.63
C ALA A 74 -13.23 1.60 5.54
N PHE A 75 -12.14 1.40 4.78
CA PHE A 75 -11.44 0.13 4.73
C PHE A 75 -10.74 -0.19 6.06
N LEU A 76 -10.02 0.78 6.62
CA LEU A 76 -9.34 0.68 7.92
C LEU A 76 -10.33 0.39 9.05
N ASP A 77 -11.48 1.05 9.09
CA ASP A 77 -12.51 0.86 10.12
C ASP A 77 -13.13 -0.54 10.06
N ARG A 78 -13.22 -1.14 8.86
CA ARG A 78 -13.82 -2.46 8.66
C ARG A 78 -12.84 -3.61 8.87
N TYR A 79 -11.62 -3.50 8.36
CA TYR A 79 -10.65 -4.60 8.33
C TYR A 79 -9.45 -4.39 9.26
N GLY A 80 -9.32 -3.20 9.84
CA GLY A 80 -8.13 -2.81 10.58
C GLY A 80 -6.94 -2.53 9.66
N GLY A 81 -5.74 -2.65 10.23
CA GLY A 81 -4.48 -2.38 9.55
C GLY A 81 -3.78 -1.13 10.05
N GLU A 82 -2.75 -0.70 9.33
CA GLU A 82 -1.96 0.48 9.64
C GLU A 82 -1.92 1.42 8.43
N TRP A 83 -1.83 2.73 8.69
CA TRP A 83 -1.54 3.71 7.65
C TRP A 83 -0.11 3.52 7.16
N PHE A 84 0.06 3.56 5.84
CA PHE A 84 1.36 3.41 5.20
C PHE A 84 1.69 4.63 4.35
N ASP A 85 2.87 5.22 4.59
CA ASP A 85 3.41 6.26 3.73
C ASP A 85 4.28 5.62 2.64
N PRO A 86 3.97 5.81 1.34
CA PRO A 86 4.78 5.32 0.23
C PRO A 86 6.26 5.72 0.28
N LYS A 87 6.61 6.79 1.03
CA LYS A 87 8.00 7.22 1.27
C LYS A 87 8.78 6.28 2.17
N GLU A 88 8.11 5.51 3.01
CA GLU A 88 8.72 4.45 3.83
C GLU A 88 8.96 3.17 3.03
N ARG A 89 8.52 3.11 1.78
CA ARG A 89 8.83 2.00 0.89
C ARG A 89 10.27 2.12 0.40
N GLY A 90 10.99 1.00 0.45
CA GLY A 90 12.32 0.91 -0.11
C GLY A 90 12.36 1.19 -1.62
N LYS A 91 13.56 1.34 -2.15
CA LYS A 91 13.81 1.66 -3.57
C LYS A 91 14.73 0.61 -4.20
N GLY A 92 14.69 0.49 -5.53
CA GLY A 92 15.56 -0.42 -6.28
C GLY A 92 15.33 -1.89 -5.91
N LEU A 93 16.41 -2.64 -5.64
CA LEU A 93 16.35 -4.05 -5.25
C LEU A 93 15.60 -4.27 -3.92
N ASN A 94 15.52 -3.25 -3.08
CA ASN A 94 14.82 -3.28 -1.79
C ASN A 94 13.40 -2.70 -1.88
N TRP A 95 12.81 -2.65 -3.07
CA TRP A 95 11.49 -2.06 -3.32
C TRP A 95 10.38 -2.61 -2.40
N ASN A 96 10.42 -3.92 -2.10
CA ASN A 96 9.43 -4.54 -1.24
C ASN A 96 9.73 -4.37 0.26
N LYS A 97 10.80 -3.69 0.66
CA LYS A 97 11.13 -3.51 2.08
C LYS A 97 10.38 -2.31 2.65
N TRP A 98 9.76 -2.48 3.81
CA TRP A 98 9.22 -1.37 4.59
C TRP A 98 10.27 -0.82 5.55
N LEU A 99 10.65 0.43 5.35
CA LEU A 99 11.57 1.20 6.19
C LEU A 99 10.77 2.00 7.24
N LYS A 100 10.00 1.29 8.08
CA LYS A 100 9.14 1.90 9.11
C LYS A 100 9.91 2.95 9.93
N GLY A 101 9.40 4.19 9.98
CA GLY A 101 10.05 5.29 10.69
C GLY A 101 11.07 6.10 9.86
N SER A 102 11.37 5.71 8.62
CA SER A 102 12.28 6.49 7.76
C SER A 102 11.67 7.77 7.21
N ALA A 103 10.34 7.90 7.18
CA ALA A 103 9.66 9.11 6.71
C ALA A 103 9.94 10.35 7.59
N GLY A 104 10.39 10.15 8.83
CA GLY A 104 10.80 11.21 9.77
C GLY A 104 12.31 11.35 9.98
N ALA A 105 13.13 10.43 9.48
CA ALA A 105 14.58 10.51 9.59
C ALA A 105 15.12 11.54 8.60
N LYS A 106 14.99 12.83 8.95
CA LYS A 106 15.92 13.83 8.42
C LYS A 106 17.32 13.34 8.79
N THR A 107 18.12 13.01 7.78
CA THR A 107 19.57 12.90 7.92
C THR A 107 20.03 14.12 8.72
N PRO A 108 20.64 13.98 9.91
CA PRO A 108 21.35 15.11 10.48
C PRO A 108 22.47 15.43 9.48
N SER A 109 22.33 16.53 8.76
CA SER A 109 23.42 17.14 8.02
C SER A 109 24.49 17.48 9.05
N ASN A 110 25.57 16.69 9.08
CA ASN A 110 26.74 17.03 9.86
C ASN A 110 27.52 18.13 9.10
N PRO A 111 27.94 19.22 9.78
CA PRO A 111 28.76 20.27 9.18
C PRO A 111 30.15 19.76 8.77
#